data_AF-A0A7C6Y3R4-F1
#
_entry.id   AF-A0A7C6Y3R4-F1
#
_cell.length_a   1.000
_cell.length_b   1.000
_cell.length_c   1.000
_cell.angle_alpha   90.00
_cell.angle_beta   90.00
_cell.angle_gamma   90.00
#
_symmetry.space_group_name_H-M   'P 1'
#
loop_
_entity.id
_entity.type
_entity.pdbx_description
1 polymer ?
#
loop_
_entity_poly.entity_id
_entity_poly.type
_entity_poly.pdbx_seq_one_letter_code
_entity_poly.pdbx_strand_id
1 'polypeptide(L)' 'TLLIKEDGSLSPRAEKILAHTPQGRFGTPEDLAGTLLWLADDASSGFVNGVVVPVDGGFAAYSGV' A
#
# COMPACT_ATOMS: atom_id res chain seq x y z
N THR A 1 12.28 0.32 -17.08
CA THR A 1 11.58 -0.77 -16.33
C THR A 1 10.11 -0.42 -16.14
N LEU A 2 9.32 -1.24 -15.44
CA LEU A 2 7.87 -1.00 -15.23
C LEU A 2 7.57 0.31 -14.49
N LEU A 3 8.35 0.65 -13.46
CA LEU A 3 8.09 1.80 -12.58
C LEU A 3 9.13 2.92 -12.73
N ILE A 4 10.38 2.57 -13.01
CA ILE A 4 11.49 3.53 -13.13
C ILE A 4 12.15 3.38 -14.51
N LYS A 5 12.39 4.50 -15.21
CA LYS A 5 13.11 4.54 -16.48
C LYS A 5 14.62 4.35 -16.25
N GLU A 6 15.39 4.18 -17.32
CA GLU A 6 16.84 3.99 -17.21
C GLU A 6 17.57 5.23 -16.66
N ASP A 7 16.99 6.41 -16.85
CA ASP A 7 17.48 7.69 -16.32
C ASP A 7 17.09 7.95 -14.85
N GLY A 8 16.42 7.00 -14.19
CA GLY A 8 15.96 7.14 -12.80
C GLY A 8 14.64 7.90 -12.64
N SER A 9 14.06 8.45 -13.71
CA SER A 9 12.75 9.11 -13.66
C SER A 9 11.60 8.10 -13.55
N LEU A 10 10.44 8.55 -13.06
CA LEU A 10 9.24 7.72 -13.00
C LEU A 10 8.72 7.40 -14.40
N SER A 11 8.18 6.19 -14.57
CA SER A 11 7.39 5.86 -15.74
C SER A 11 6.01 6.53 -15.67
N PRO A 12 5.31 6.74 -16.80
CA PRO A 12 3.92 7.24 -16.78
C PRO A 12 2.99 6.35 -15.93
N ARG A 13 3.28 5.05 -15.83
CA ARG A 13 2.55 4.12 -14.96
C ARG A 13 2.81 4.44 -13.48
N ALA A 14 4.06 4.66 -13.10
CA ALA A 14 4.41 5.01 -11.73
C ALA A 14 3.81 6.35 -11.30
N GLU A 15 3.86 7.36 -12.17
CA GLU A 15 3.19 8.65 -11.96
C GLU A 15 1.68 8.46 -11.75
N LYS A 16 1.04 7.64 -12.58
CA LYS A 16 -0.38 7.33 -12.43
C LYS A 16 -0.68 6.64 -11.09
N ILE A 17 0.13 5.68 -10.66
CA ILE A 17 -0.07 5.00 -9.37
C ILE A 17 0.02 6.01 -8.23
N LEU A 18 1.05 6.86 -8.21
CA LEU A 18 1.23 7.87 -7.18
C LEU A 18 0.10 8.89 -7.15
N ALA A 19 -0.37 9.35 -8.33
CA ALA A 19 -1.51 10.27 -8.41
C ALA A 19 -2.81 9.69 -7.83
N HIS A 20 -2.96 8.36 -7.81
CA HIS A 20 -4.11 7.67 -7.23
C HIS A 20 -3.83 7.11 -5.82
N THR A 21 -2.65 7.35 -5.26
CA THR A 21 -2.29 6.91 -3.90
C THR A 21 -2.34 8.13 -2.98
N PRO A 22 -3.35 8.27 -2.10
CA PRO A 22 -3.47 9.43 -1.22
C PRO A 22 -2.24 9.74 -0.37
N GLN A 23 -1.50 8.72 0.07
CA GLN A 23 -0.24 8.91 0.80
C GLN A 23 0.92 9.45 -0.06
N GLY A 24 0.78 9.54 -1.38
CA GLY A 24 1.74 10.19 -2.29
C GLY A 24 3.09 9.48 -2.43
N ARG A 25 3.20 8.22 -2.01
CA ARG A 25 4.43 7.43 -2.11
C ARG A 25 4.16 5.96 -2.40
N PHE A 26 5.18 5.26 -2.88
CA PHE A 26 5.15 3.80 -2.90
C PHE A 26 5.32 3.24 -1.49
N GLY A 27 4.65 2.12 -1.24
CA GLY A 27 4.85 1.33 -0.04
C GLY A 27 6.24 0.69 -0.01
N THR A 28 6.70 0.44 1.19
CA THR A 28 7.91 -0.30 1.52
C THR A 28 7.50 -1.60 2.22
N PRO A 29 8.34 -2.65 2.23
CA PRO A 29 8.05 -3.86 2.99
C PRO A 29 7.71 -3.60 4.47
N GLU A 30 8.34 -2.58 5.07
CA GLU A 30 8.13 -2.18 6.46
C GLU A 30 6.70 -1.68 6.74
N ASP A 31 6.03 -1.11 5.74
CA ASP A 31 4.63 -0.66 5.87
C ASP A 31 3.67 -1.83 6.13
N LEU A 32 4.02 -3.06 5.73
CA LEU A 32 3.21 -4.27 5.95
C LEU A 32 3.41 -4.86 7.35
N ALA A 33 4.53 -4.58 7.99
CA ALA A 33 4.94 -5.26 9.22
C ALA A 33 3.96 -5.01 10.37
N GLY A 34 3.45 -3.79 10.51
CA GLY A 34 2.49 -3.43 11.56
C GLY A 34 1.19 -4.24 11.49
N THR A 35 0.58 -4.30 10.30
CA THR A 35 -0.67 -5.07 10.10
C THR A 35 -0.43 -6.57 10.23
N LEU A 36 0.71 -7.09 9.76
CA LEU A 36 1.07 -8.49 9.95
C LEU A 36 1.19 -8.84 11.45
N LEU A 37 1.92 -8.03 12.21
CA LEU A 37 2.10 -8.24 13.65
C LEU A 37 0.76 -8.16 14.39
N TRP A 38 -0.08 -7.18 14.04
CA TRP A 38 -1.43 -7.07 14.60
C TRP A 38 -2.28 -8.32 14.31
N LEU A 39 -2.28 -8.82 13.07
CA LEU A 39 -3.03 -10.03 12.69
C LEU A 39 -2.50 -11.31 13.35
N ALA A 40 -1.21 -11.36 13.69
CA ALA A 40 -0.58 -12.50 14.34
C ALA A 40 -0.68 -12.47 15.87
N ASP A 41 -1.08 -11.34 16.45
CA ASP A 41 -1.18 -11.16 17.90
C ASP A 41 -2.59 -11.46 18.41
N ASP A 42 -2.76 -12.60 19.06
CA ASP A 42 -4.03 -13.06 19.65
C ASP A 42 -4.61 -12.04 20.65
N ALA A 43 -3.76 -11.33 21.40
CA ALA A 43 -4.21 -10.33 22.36
C ALA A 43 -4.85 -9.11 21.67
N SER A 44 -4.39 -8.77 20.46
CA SER A 44 -4.87 -7.63 19.69
C SER A 44 -5.97 -7.98 18.70
N SER A 45 -5.98 -9.20 18.15
CA SER A 45 -6.86 -9.58 17.04
C SER A 45 -7.52 -10.96 17.21
N GLY A 46 -7.54 -11.56 18.40
CA GLY A 46 -8.02 -12.93 18.63
C GLY A 46 -9.46 -13.24 18.22
N PHE A 47 -10.28 -12.22 17.93
CA PHE A 47 -11.64 -12.39 17.39
C PHE A 47 -11.83 -11.80 15.98
N VAL A 48 -10.74 -11.42 15.31
CA VAL A 48 -10.76 -10.92 13.93
C VAL A 48 -10.47 -12.08 12.98
N ASN A 49 -11.45 -12.43 12.16
CA ASN A 49 -11.29 -13.43 11.10
C ASN A 49 -12.09 -13.06 9.85
N GLY A 50 -11.77 -13.69 8.71
CA GLY A 50 -12.53 -13.54 7.47
C GLY A 50 -12.43 -12.17 6.78
N VAL A 51 -11.52 -11.30 7.21
CA VAL A 51 -11.33 -9.95 6.64
C VAL A 51 -10.12 -9.88 5.73
N VAL A 52 -10.18 -8.94 4.78
CA VAL A 52 -9.03 -8.49 3.99
C VAL A 52 -8.74 -7.05 4.41
N VAL A 53 -7.53 -6.79 4.91
CA VAL A 53 -7.13 -5.44 5.36
C VAL A 53 -6.22 -4.81 4.31
N PRO A 54 -6.65 -3.74 3.62
CA PRO A 54 -5.81 -3.02 2.67
C PRO A 54 -4.68 -2.29 3.40
N VAL A 55 -3.44 -2.51 2.95
CA VAL A 55 -2.25 -1.76 3.36
C VAL A 55 -1.63 -1.17 2.10
N ASP A 56 -2.25 -0.12 1.59
CA ASP A 56 -2.03 0.35 0.21
C ASP A 56 -1.90 1.87 0.08
N GLY A 57 -1.67 2.58 1.19
CA GLY A 57 -1.56 4.04 1.19
C GLY A 57 -2.86 4.77 0.82
N GLY A 58 -4.01 4.09 0.93
CA GLY A 58 -5.34 4.63 0.62
C GLY A 58 -5.76 4.43 -0.83
N PHE A 59 -5.00 3.68 -1.63
CA PHE A 59 -5.25 3.51 -3.05
C PHE A 59 -6.65 2.94 -3.34
N ALA A 60 -7.09 1.89 -2.62
CA ALA A 60 -8.40 1.29 -2.79
C ALA A 60 -9.56 2.20 -2.35
N ALA A 61 -9.30 3.22 -1.53
CA ALA A 61 -10.30 4.17 -1.07
C ALA A 61 -10.41 5.41 -1.98
N TYR A 62 -9.50 5.59 -2.94
CA TYR A 62 -9.48 6.76 -3.81
C TYR A 62 -10.55 6.66 -4.91
N SER A 63 -11.43 7.66 -4.98
CA SER A 63 -12.52 7.73 -5.96
C SER A 63 -12.09 8.14 -7.37
N GLY A 64 -10.86 8.63 -7.56
CA GLY A 64 -10.39 9.10 -8.87
C GLY A 64 -10.77 10.55 -9.21
N VAL A 65 -11.37 11.29 -8.26
CA VAL A 65 -11.81 12.68 -8.39
C VAL A 65 -11.40 13.50 -7.18
#